data_AF-A0A536DHR6-F1
#
_entry.id   AF-A0A536DHR6-F1
#
_cell.length_a   1.000
_cell.length_b   1.000
_cell.length_c   1.000
_cell.angle_alpha   90.00
_cell.angle_beta   90.00
_cell.angle_gamma   90.00
#
_symmetry.space_group_name_H-M   'P 1'
#
loop_
_entity.id
_entity.type
_entity.pdbx_description
1 polymer ?
#
loop_
_entity_poly.entity_id
_entity_poly.type
_entity_poly.pdbx_seq_one_letter_code
_entity_poly.pdbx_strand_id
1 'polypeptide(L)'
;MLQARLRDERLGLVGEVAAVNLRPIKSLVEQGYVVVIAPLAAGPDSQPLNVNADTVAGEVARALGAEKLVLFTDVPGVLDREGAVLPELSREQVERMLDDGTIRGGMIPKIQACLRALETVPRVHVLDGRVPHALIRELFTTEGVGTMLTSFRVPGSEFRVESATSMDNAERGTRNAEQATGKGTSV
;
A
#
# COMPACT_ATOMS: atom_id res chain seq x y z
N MET A 1 -25.61 -4.64 1.44
CA MET A 1 -24.49 -4.45 2.40
C MET A 1 -23.50 -3.44 1.85
N LEU A 2 -22.98 -3.65 0.64
CA LEU A 2 -22.11 -2.70 -0.06
C LEU A 2 -22.92 -1.94 -1.12
N GLN A 3 -22.72 -0.62 -1.18
CA GLN A 3 -23.20 0.25 -2.27
C GLN A 3 -21.99 0.80 -3.01
N ALA A 4 -22.10 0.88 -4.34
CA ALA A 4 -21.04 1.40 -5.19
C ALA A 4 -21.60 2.35 -6.25
N ARG A 5 -20.71 3.18 -6.79
CA ARG A 5 -20.94 3.98 -7.99
C ARG A 5 -20.16 3.38 -9.15
N LEU A 6 -20.64 3.57 -10.38
CA LEU A 6 -19.90 3.14 -11.57
C LEU A 6 -18.56 3.87 -11.62
N ARG A 7 -17.46 3.14 -11.81
CA ARG A 7 -16.11 3.72 -11.77
C ARG A 7 -15.74 4.40 -13.08
N ASP A 8 -15.97 3.71 -14.20
CA ASP A 8 -15.70 4.19 -15.56
C ASP A 8 -16.53 3.34 -16.52
N GLU A 9 -17.31 3.97 -17.40
CA GLU A 9 -18.17 3.29 -18.36
C GLU A 9 -17.40 2.33 -19.28
N ARG A 10 -16.13 2.62 -19.56
CA ARG A 10 -15.27 1.81 -20.43
C ARG A 10 -14.83 0.50 -19.77
N LEU A 11 -14.90 0.41 -18.45
CA LEU A 11 -14.56 -0.79 -17.68
C LEU A 11 -15.74 -1.77 -17.57
N GLY A 12 -16.92 -1.43 -18.11
CA GLY A 12 -18.13 -2.21 -17.96
C GLY A 12 -18.68 -2.14 -16.52
N LEU A 13 -19.09 -3.27 -15.95
CA LEU A 13 -19.73 -3.35 -14.64
C LEU A 13 -18.72 -3.33 -13.47
N VAL A 14 -17.88 -2.29 -13.43
CA VAL A 14 -16.86 -2.10 -12.38
C VAL A 14 -17.21 -0.88 -11.53
N GLY A 15 -17.27 -1.09 -10.22
CA GLY A 15 -17.68 -0.08 -9.25
C GLY A 15 -16.56 0.43 -8.34
N GLU A 16 -16.84 1.56 -7.70
CA GLU A 16 -16.11 2.07 -6.54
C GLU A 16 -17.07 2.14 -5.34
N VAL A 17 -16.65 1.65 -4.18
CA VAL A 17 -17.48 1.64 -2.96
C VAL A 17 -17.88 3.07 -2.61
N ALA A 18 -19.18 3.29 -2.45
CA ALA A 18 -19.77 4.56 -2.03
C ALA A 18 -20.20 4.52 -0.57
N ALA A 19 -20.72 3.37 -0.11
CA ALA A 19 -21.13 3.19 1.28
C ALA A 19 -21.10 1.73 1.73
N VAL A 20 -20.89 1.53 3.04
CA VAL A 20 -20.95 0.23 3.70
C VAL A 20 -22.03 0.25 4.77
N ASN A 21 -23.07 -0.58 4.63
CA ASN A 21 -24.07 -0.80 5.68
C ASN A 21 -23.57 -1.86 6.65
N LEU A 22 -23.13 -1.41 7.84
CA LEU A 22 -22.52 -2.25 8.86
C LEU A 22 -23.50 -3.07 9.69
N ARG A 23 -24.81 -2.76 9.66
CA ARG A 23 -25.82 -3.44 10.49
C ARG A 23 -25.76 -4.97 10.39
N PRO A 24 -25.78 -5.60 9.20
CA PRO A 24 -25.67 -7.06 9.11
C PRO A 24 -24.32 -7.59 9.59
N ILE A 25 -23.23 -6.86 9.36
CA ILE A 25 -21.88 -7.29 9.77
C ILE A 25 -21.78 -7.29 11.30
N LYS A 26 -22.15 -6.17 11.95
CA LYS A 26 -22.09 -6.02 13.41
C LYS A 26 -22.98 -7.05 14.11
N SER A 27 -24.22 -7.22 13.64
CA SER A 27 -25.15 -8.19 14.23
C SER A 27 -24.62 -9.62 14.20
N LEU A 28 -23.94 -10.03 13.12
CA LEU A 28 -23.37 -11.38 13.02
C LEU A 28 -22.11 -11.54 13.87
N VAL A 29 -21.24 -10.52 13.88
CA VAL A 29 -20.02 -10.52 14.71
C VAL A 29 -20.36 -10.56 16.20
N GLU A 30 -21.36 -9.79 16.65
CA GLU A 30 -21.84 -9.78 18.04
C GLU A 30 -22.40 -11.15 18.48
N GLN A 31 -22.88 -11.96 17.53
CA GLN A 31 -23.35 -13.33 17.75
C GLN A 31 -22.21 -14.37 17.67
N GLY A 32 -20.96 -13.95 17.43
CA GLY A 32 -19.80 -14.82 17.35
C GLY A 32 -19.55 -15.45 15.97
N TYR A 33 -20.20 -14.96 14.91
CA TYR A 33 -19.99 -15.47 13.55
C TYR A 33 -18.81 -14.80 12.84
N VAL A 34 -18.15 -15.58 11.97
CA VAL A 34 -17.21 -15.07 10.97
C VAL A 34 -18.00 -14.65 9.73
N VAL A 35 -17.92 -13.36 9.37
CA VAL A 35 -18.65 -12.81 8.22
C VAL A 35 -17.78 -12.89 6.96
N VAL A 36 -18.23 -13.66 5.97
CA VAL A 36 -17.57 -13.77 4.66
C VAL A 36 -18.29 -12.86 3.66
N ILE A 37 -17.54 -11.94 3.06
CA ILE A 37 -18.07 -10.91 2.15
C ILE A 37 -17.50 -11.12 0.75
N ALA A 38 -18.38 -11.31 -0.24
CA ALA A 38 -17.98 -11.27 -1.65
C ALA A 38 -17.80 -9.80 -2.10
N PRO A 39 -16.80 -9.49 -2.96
CA PRO A 39 -16.49 -8.13 -3.38
C PRO A 39 -17.43 -7.63 -4.50
N LEU A 40 -18.74 -7.73 -4.24
CA LEU A 40 -19.82 -7.27 -5.10
C LEU A 40 -20.61 -6.18 -4.40
N ALA A 41 -20.96 -5.12 -5.12
CA ALA A 41 -21.72 -4.01 -4.58
C ALA A 41 -22.92 -3.67 -5.44
N ALA A 42 -23.98 -3.16 -4.81
CA ALA A 42 -25.15 -2.65 -5.51
C ALA A 42 -24.85 -1.25 -6.06
N GLY A 43 -24.93 -1.11 -7.38
CA GLY A 43 -24.86 0.15 -8.12
C GLY A 43 -26.21 0.87 -8.20
N PRO A 44 -26.30 1.91 -9.05
CA PRO A 44 -27.57 2.52 -9.45
C PRO A 44 -28.58 1.45 -9.91
N ASP A 45 -29.84 1.62 -9.55
CA ASP A 45 -30.92 0.68 -9.86
C ASP A 45 -30.67 -0.77 -9.41
N SER A 46 -29.83 -0.95 -8.37
CA SER A 46 -29.41 -2.26 -7.85
C SER A 46 -28.63 -3.13 -8.84
N GLN A 47 -28.04 -2.54 -9.88
CA GLN A 47 -27.16 -3.26 -10.80
C GLN A 47 -25.92 -3.80 -10.05
N PRO A 48 -25.56 -5.08 -10.19
CA PRO A 48 -24.38 -5.62 -9.53
C PRO A 48 -23.11 -5.06 -10.18
N LEU A 49 -22.22 -4.50 -9.37
CA LEU A 49 -20.91 -4.01 -9.78
C LEU A 49 -19.80 -4.84 -9.13
N ASN A 50 -18.83 -5.23 -9.95
CA ASN A 50 -17.59 -5.84 -9.48
C ASN A 50 -16.70 -4.77 -8.86
N VAL A 51 -16.17 -5.03 -7.67
CA VAL A 51 -15.28 -4.11 -6.96
C VAL A 51 -13.98 -4.83 -6.62
N ASN A 52 -12.87 -4.12 -6.61
CA ASN A 52 -11.61 -4.70 -6.16
C ASN A 52 -11.72 -5.15 -4.68
N ALA A 53 -11.25 -6.37 -4.39
CA ALA A 53 -11.38 -6.97 -3.06
C ALA A 53 -10.57 -6.24 -1.98
N ASP A 54 -9.38 -5.74 -2.30
CA ASP A 54 -8.58 -4.93 -1.37
C ASP A 54 -9.32 -3.64 -1.01
N THR A 55 -9.95 -2.99 -1.99
CA THR A 55 -10.81 -1.81 -1.76
C THR A 55 -12.01 -2.15 -0.87
N VAL A 56 -12.71 -3.26 -1.14
CA VAL A 56 -13.85 -3.68 -0.29
C VAL A 56 -13.39 -3.95 1.13
N ALA A 57 -12.30 -4.68 1.32
CA ALA A 57 -11.74 -4.98 2.64
C ALA A 57 -11.33 -3.69 3.38
N GLY A 58 -10.66 -2.78 2.67
CA GLY A 58 -10.26 -1.47 3.18
C GLY A 58 -11.45 -0.63 3.65
N GLU A 59 -12.48 -0.49 2.81
CA GLU A 59 -13.67 0.30 3.15
C GLU A 59 -14.52 -0.33 4.26
N VAL A 60 -14.62 -1.65 4.31
CA VAL A 60 -15.30 -2.34 5.41
C VAL A 60 -14.54 -2.13 6.72
N ALA A 61 -13.21 -2.31 6.72
CA ALA A 61 -12.37 -2.08 7.90
C ALA A 61 -12.45 -0.62 8.38
N ARG A 62 -12.38 0.33 7.45
CA ARG A 62 -12.50 1.77 7.70
C ARG A 62 -13.84 2.11 8.34
N ALA A 63 -14.93 1.63 7.74
CA ALA A 63 -16.29 1.86 8.24
C ALA A 63 -16.53 1.21 9.61
N LEU A 64 -15.98 0.01 9.84
CA LEU A 64 -16.06 -0.66 11.14
C LEU A 64 -15.27 0.05 12.24
N GLY A 65 -14.24 0.82 11.89
CA GLY A 65 -13.23 1.28 12.85
C GLY A 65 -12.41 0.10 13.39
N ALA A 66 -12.01 -0.81 12.50
CA ALA A 66 -11.27 -2.01 12.88
C ALA A 66 -9.92 -1.66 13.53
N GLU A 67 -9.46 -2.49 14.48
CA GLU A 67 -8.14 -2.32 15.09
C GLU A 67 -7.00 -2.62 14.11
N LYS A 68 -7.23 -3.58 13.20
CA LYS A 68 -6.29 -4.03 12.18
C LYS A 68 -7.03 -4.38 10.89
N LEU A 69 -6.41 -4.09 9.75
CA LEU A 69 -6.74 -4.67 8.45
C LEU A 69 -5.60 -5.60 8.04
N VAL A 70 -5.91 -6.79 7.54
CA VAL A 70 -4.91 -7.72 7.01
C VAL A 70 -5.27 -8.03 5.56
N LEU A 71 -4.33 -7.78 4.64
CA LEU A 71 -4.44 -8.11 3.24
C LEU A 71 -3.40 -9.17 2.89
N PHE A 72 -3.85 -10.22 2.23
CA PHE A 72 -2.94 -11.22 1.66
C PHE A 72 -2.50 -10.84 0.25
N THR A 73 -1.29 -11.23 -0.09
CA THR A 73 -0.71 -11.08 -1.42
C THR A 73 0.14 -12.30 -1.76
N ASP A 74 0.52 -12.43 -3.03
CA ASP A 74 1.37 -13.48 -3.58
C ASP A 74 2.86 -13.07 -3.66
N VAL A 75 3.23 -11.98 -2.98
CA VAL A 75 4.61 -11.50 -2.85
C VAL A 75 4.99 -11.42 -1.36
N PRO A 76 6.29 -11.38 -1.02
CA PRO A 76 6.73 -11.39 0.38
C PRO A 76 6.25 -10.21 1.23
N GLY A 77 5.89 -9.08 0.62
CA GLY A 77 5.49 -7.84 1.27
C GLY A 77 5.65 -6.65 0.34
N VAL A 78 5.75 -5.44 0.89
CA VAL A 78 6.20 -4.25 0.16
C VAL A 78 7.72 -4.31 0.06
N LEU A 79 8.23 -4.19 -1.17
CA LEU A 79 9.66 -4.29 -1.45
C LEU A 79 10.27 -2.90 -1.64
N ASP A 80 11.53 -2.74 -1.24
CA ASP A 80 12.36 -1.61 -1.66
C ASP A 80 12.85 -1.77 -3.11
N ARG A 81 13.76 -0.89 -3.55
CA ARG A 81 14.29 -0.91 -4.93
C ARG A 81 15.25 -2.09 -5.16
N GLU A 82 15.87 -2.55 -4.08
CA GLU A 82 16.82 -3.66 -4.03
C GLU A 82 16.10 -5.02 -3.94
N GLY A 83 14.79 -5.01 -3.70
CA GLY A 83 13.94 -6.20 -3.64
C GLY A 83 13.83 -6.80 -2.23
N ALA A 84 14.30 -6.12 -1.19
CA ALA A 84 14.15 -6.54 0.19
C ALA A 84 12.76 -6.14 0.75
N VAL A 85 12.21 -6.98 1.63
CA VAL A 85 10.94 -6.70 2.30
C VAL A 85 11.13 -5.61 3.34
N LEU A 86 10.26 -4.61 3.29
CA LEU A 86 10.18 -3.56 4.30
C LEU A 86 9.22 -4.04 5.39
N PRO A 87 9.69 -4.36 6.60
CA PRO A 87 8.83 -4.94 7.64
C PRO A 87 7.81 -3.92 8.17
N GLU A 88 8.16 -2.64 8.14
CA GLU A 88 7.32 -1.57 8.65
C GLU A 88 7.47 -0.30 7.80
N LEU A 89 6.33 0.34 7.50
CA LEU A 89 6.28 1.59 6.77
C LEU A 89 5.23 2.54 7.36
N SER A 90 5.62 3.79 7.58
CA SER A 90 4.66 4.87 7.85
C SER A 90 3.94 5.29 6.57
N ARG A 91 2.74 5.85 6.72
CA ARG A 91 1.97 6.48 5.62
C ARG A 91 2.82 7.37 4.71
N GLU A 92 3.65 8.21 5.31
CA GLU A 92 4.55 9.14 4.62
C GLU A 92 5.61 8.43 3.77
N GLN A 93 6.18 7.33 4.27
CA GLN A 93 7.15 6.53 3.51
C GLN A 93 6.47 5.87 2.31
N VAL A 94 5.28 5.31 2.51
CA VAL A 94 4.50 4.68 1.44
C VAL A 94 4.14 5.68 0.34
N GLU A 95 3.71 6.89 0.71
CA GLU A 95 3.40 7.97 -0.25
C GLU A 95 4.65 8.33 -1.08
N ARG A 96 5.81 8.51 -0.44
CA ARG A 96 7.08 8.76 -1.16
C ARG A 96 7.46 7.61 -2.11
N MET A 97 7.24 6.37 -1.69
CA MET A 97 7.52 5.19 -2.51
C MET A 97 6.57 5.04 -3.70
N LEU A 98 5.35 5.60 -3.61
CA LEU A 98 4.45 5.72 -4.76
C LEU A 98 4.96 6.81 -5.71
N ASP A 99 5.35 7.97 -5.18
CA ASP A 99 5.82 9.12 -5.97
C ASP A 99 7.13 8.82 -6.71
N ASP A 100 8.05 8.09 -6.08
CA ASP A 100 9.36 7.76 -6.64
C ASP A 100 9.36 6.50 -7.53
N GLY A 101 8.22 5.84 -7.70
CA GLY A 101 8.02 4.66 -8.55
C GLY A 101 8.58 3.34 -7.99
N THR A 102 8.95 3.29 -6.71
CA THR A 102 9.34 2.05 -6.03
C THR A 102 8.16 1.08 -5.97
N ILE A 103 6.99 1.56 -5.55
CA ILE A 103 5.72 0.80 -5.59
C ILE A 103 5.11 0.96 -6.98
N ARG A 104 4.94 -0.16 -7.69
CA ARG A 104 4.47 -0.16 -9.08
C ARG A 104 3.53 -1.32 -9.42
N GLY A 105 2.87 -1.22 -10.57
CA GLY A 105 2.02 -2.27 -11.12
C GLY A 105 0.81 -2.59 -10.25
N GLY A 106 0.48 -3.88 -10.11
CA GLY A 106 -0.69 -4.36 -9.35
C GLY A 106 -0.66 -4.04 -7.85
N MET A 107 0.50 -3.64 -7.31
CA MET A 107 0.63 -3.24 -5.91
C MET A 107 0.01 -1.86 -5.63
N ILE A 108 -0.05 -0.98 -6.64
CA ILE A 108 -0.61 0.38 -6.49
C ILE A 108 -2.05 0.36 -5.94
N PRO A 109 -3.03 -0.35 -6.54
CA PRO A 109 -4.39 -0.35 -6.01
C PRO A 109 -4.49 -0.96 -4.60
N LYS A 110 -3.66 -1.97 -4.27
CA LYS A 110 -3.60 -2.56 -2.92
C LYS A 110 -3.13 -1.54 -1.90
N ILE A 111 -2.03 -0.84 -2.19
CA ILE A 111 -1.46 0.19 -1.32
C ILE A 111 -2.39 1.39 -1.18
N GLN A 112 -3.07 1.81 -2.24
CA GLN A 112 -4.10 2.85 -2.17
C GLN A 112 -5.27 2.44 -1.26
N ALA A 113 -5.67 1.16 -1.26
CA ALA A 113 -6.67 0.66 -0.32
C ALA A 113 -6.16 0.67 1.13
N CYS A 114 -4.88 0.30 1.36
CA CYS A 114 -4.25 0.40 2.67
C CYS A 114 -4.20 1.84 3.19
N LEU A 115 -3.76 2.78 2.35
CA LEU A 115 -3.66 4.21 2.71
C LEU A 115 -5.02 4.82 3.08
N ARG A 116 -6.08 4.44 2.36
CA ARG A 116 -7.46 4.84 2.69
C ARG A 116 -7.94 4.21 4.01
N ALA A 117 -7.64 2.94 4.25
CA ALA A 117 -7.98 2.29 5.52
C ALA A 117 -7.26 2.94 6.71
N LEU A 118 -5.99 3.32 6.54
CA LEU A 118 -5.17 3.95 7.58
C LEU A 118 -5.69 5.30 8.10
N GLU A 119 -6.68 5.91 7.43
CA GLU A 119 -7.34 7.11 7.92
C GLU A 119 -8.09 6.87 9.25
N THR A 120 -8.60 5.65 9.47
CA THR A 120 -9.32 5.28 10.70
C THR A 120 -8.85 3.98 11.34
N VAL A 121 -8.14 3.12 10.60
CA VAL A 121 -7.58 1.86 11.06
C VAL A 121 -6.13 2.09 11.50
N PRO A 122 -5.74 1.80 12.75
CA PRO A 122 -4.39 2.11 13.24
C PRO A 122 -3.25 1.37 12.54
N ARG A 123 -3.51 0.12 12.10
CA ARG A 123 -2.50 -0.79 11.55
C ARG A 123 -3.06 -1.58 10.37
N VAL A 124 -2.36 -1.57 9.25
CA VAL A 124 -2.68 -2.38 8.07
C VAL A 124 -1.52 -3.32 7.79
N HIS A 125 -1.77 -4.61 7.64
CA HIS A 125 -0.75 -5.62 7.39
C HIS A 125 -0.89 -6.17 5.98
N VAL A 126 0.19 -6.20 5.21
CA VAL A 126 0.28 -6.85 3.90
C VAL A 126 1.15 -8.09 4.04
N LEU A 127 0.53 -9.26 3.99
CA LEU A 127 1.18 -10.55 4.30
C LEU A 127 1.30 -11.45 3.07
N ASP A 128 2.39 -12.21 3.01
CA ASP A 128 2.55 -13.28 2.01
C ASP A 128 1.59 -14.44 2.31
N GLY A 129 0.55 -14.58 1.51
CA GLY A 129 -0.46 -15.63 1.65
C GLY A 129 0.04 -17.03 1.27
N ARG A 130 1.25 -17.15 0.69
CA ARG A 130 1.86 -18.44 0.34
C ARG A 130 2.59 -19.05 1.54
N VAL A 131 2.92 -18.23 2.55
CA VAL A 131 3.59 -18.68 3.77
C VAL A 131 2.57 -19.39 4.68
N PRO A 132 2.83 -20.66 5.08
CA PRO A 132 1.95 -21.36 6.02
C PRO A 132 1.79 -20.59 7.33
N HIS A 133 0.55 -20.52 7.80
CA HIS A 133 0.20 -19.85 9.07
C HIS A 133 0.59 -18.37 9.13
N ALA A 134 0.70 -17.67 7.99
CA ALA A 134 1.14 -16.28 7.92
C ALA A 134 0.41 -15.35 8.92
N LEU A 135 -0.92 -15.48 9.01
CA LEU A 135 -1.72 -14.70 9.96
C LEU A 135 -1.30 -14.90 11.42
N ILE A 136 -1.09 -16.16 11.83
CA ILE A 136 -0.72 -16.50 13.21
C ILE A 136 0.70 -15.99 13.49
N ARG A 137 1.62 -16.15 12.53
CA ARG A 137 2.98 -15.64 12.67
C ARG A 137 2.97 -14.12 12.86
N GLU A 138 2.26 -13.39 12.01
CA GLU A 138 2.15 -11.93 12.12
C GLU A 138 1.55 -11.47 13.46
N LEU A 139 0.54 -12.17 13.97
CA LEU A 139 -0.17 -11.74 15.17
C LEU A 139 0.50 -12.17 16.48
N PHE A 140 1.32 -13.22 16.46
CA PHE A 140 1.88 -13.85 17.67
C PHE A 140 3.41 -13.90 17.70
N THR A 141 4.12 -13.33 16.70
CA THR A 141 5.58 -13.22 16.72
C THR A 141 6.04 -11.78 16.47
N THR A 142 7.27 -11.48 16.89
CA THR A 142 7.91 -10.18 16.66
C THR A 142 8.63 -10.07 15.32
N GLU A 143 8.89 -11.20 14.65
CA GLU A 143 9.64 -11.23 13.39
C GLU A 143 8.78 -10.86 12.17
N GLY A 144 7.44 -10.95 12.27
CA GLY A 144 6.51 -10.64 11.17
C GLY A 144 6.67 -11.53 9.93
N VAL A 145 5.72 -11.49 9.00
CA VAL A 145 5.79 -12.23 7.72
C VAL A 145 5.36 -11.39 6.51
N GLY A 146 5.56 -10.08 6.62
CA GLY A 146 5.24 -9.14 5.55
C GLY A 146 5.55 -7.72 5.96
N THR A 147 4.68 -6.80 5.55
CA THR A 147 4.82 -5.36 5.81
C THR A 147 3.67 -4.87 6.67
N MET A 148 3.98 -4.24 7.79
CA MET A 148 3.03 -3.46 8.57
C MET A 148 3.06 -1.99 8.13
N LEU A 149 1.89 -1.40 7.95
CA LEU A 149 1.67 -0.01 7.61
C LEU A 149 1.00 0.69 8.79
N THR A 150 1.50 1.87 9.15
CA THR A 150 0.99 2.67 10.29
C THR A 150 0.77 4.13 9.89
N SER A 151 -0.14 4.81 10.59
CA SER A 151 -0.47 6.22 10.33
C SER A 151 0.54 7.20 10.93
N PHE A 152 1.38 6.76 11.88
CA PHE A 152 2.41 7.54 12.54
C PHE A 152 3.78 6.88 12.39
N ARG A 153 4.84 7.69 12.45
CA ARG A 153 6.21 7.20 12.40
C ARG A 153 6.51 6.35 13.62
N VAL A 154 7.02 5.14 13.42
CA VAL A 154 7.47 4.29 14.53
C VAL A 154 8.91 4.65 14.87
N PRO A 155 9.21 5.04 16.13
CA PRO A 155 10.56 5.38 16.53
C PRO A 155 11.50 4.19 16.33
N GLY A 156 12.59 4.37 15.56
CA GLY A 156 13.58 3.31 15.28
C GLY A 156 13.52 2.72 13.87
N SER A 157 12.52 3.03 13.06
CA SER A 157 12.42 2.59 11.65
C SER A 157 13.18 3.52 10.68
N GLU A 158 14.46 3.82 10.95
CA GLU A 158 15.28 4.64 10.04
C GLU A 158 15.59 3.88 8.75
N PHE A 159 14.71 4.01 7.76
CA PHE A 159 15.03 3.65 6.40
C PHE A 159 15.90 4.76 5.80
N ARG A 160 17.18 4.46 5.54
CA ARG A 160 18.08 5.35 4.79
C ARG A 160 17.65 5.32 3.33
N VAL A 161 16.83 6.28 2.93
CA VAL A 161 16.74 6.66 1.52
C VAL A 161 18.03 7.42 1.21
N GLU A 162 19.04 6.71 0.70
CA GLU A 162 20.16 7.42 0.06
C GLU A 162 19.59 8.12 -1.16
N SER A 163 19.40 9.43 -1.03
CA SER A 163 19.08 10.31 -2.14
C SER A 163 20.18 10.17 -3.18
N ALA A 164 19.81 9.70 -4.37
CA ALA A 164 20.66 9.76 -5.56
C ALA A 164 20.86 11.23 -5.97
N THR A 165 21.68 11.95 -5.21
CA THR A 165 22.18 13.31 -5.49
C THR A 165 23.65 13.38 -5.10
N SER A 166 24.44 12.41 -5.57
CA SER A 166 25.91 12.45 -5.44
C SER A 166 26.59 11.59 -6.51
N MET A 167 26.16 11.71 -7.78
CA MET A 167 26.98 11.23 -8.91
C MET A 167 27.14 12.23 -10.05
N ASP A 168 26.36 13.32 -10.13
CA ASP A 168 26.50 14.29 -11.24
C ASP A 168 27.52 15.43 -10.98
N ASN A 169 28.08 15.54 -9.75
CA ASN A 169 29.08 16.57 -9.42
C ASN A 169 30.54 16.07 -9.44
N ALA A 170 30.79 14.77 -9.55
CA ALA A 170 32.15 14.23 -9.66
C ALA A 170 32.68 14.26 -11.11
N GLU A 171 31.80 14.22 -12.12
CA GLU A 171 32.22 14.22 -13.53
C GLU A 171 32.33 15.61 -14.18
N ARG A 172 31.81 16.66 -13.52
CA ARG A 172 31.98 18.06 -13.96
C ARG A 172 33.25 18.72 -13.42
N GLY A 173 33.79 18.21 -12.31
CA GLY A 173 35.04 18.70 -11.72
C GLY A 173 36.31 18.26 -12.48
N THR A 174 36.27 17.10 -13.14
CA THR A 174 37.42 16.56 -13.88
C THR A 174 37.52 17.10 -15.30
N ARG A 175 36.40 17.45 -15.96
CA ARG A 175 36.42 18.04 -17.32
C ARG A 175 36.86 19.49 -17.40
N ASN A 176 36.76 20.26 -16.30
CA ASN A 176 37.20 21.66 -16.25
C ASN A 176 38.68 21.83 -15.90
N ALA A 177 39.36 20.79 -15.40
CA ALA A 177 40.80 20.84 -15.10
C ALA A 177 41.67 20.50 -16.32
N GLU A 178 41.17 19.74 -17.29
CA GLU A 178 41.92 19.34 -18.51
C GLU A 178 41.82 20.36 -19.68
N GLN A 179 40.94 21.36 -19.61
CA GLN A 179 40.82 22.41 -20.65
C GLN A 179 41.56 23.71 -20.32
N ALA A 180 42.16 23.85 -19.13
CA ALA A 180 42.80 25.10 -18.69
C ALA A 180 44.34 25.14 -18.87
N THR A 181 44.99 24.09 -19.38
CA THR A 181 46.46 24.01 -19.50
C THR A 181 47.00 24.00 -20.94
N GLY A 182 46.16 24.25 -21.95
CA GLY A 182 46.58 24.14 -23.35
C GLY A 182 46.04 25.25 -24.25
N LYS A 183 46.49 26.51 -24.05
CA LYS A 183 46.57 27.55 -25.10
C LYS A 183 47.19 28.85 -24.56
N GLY A 184 48.37 29.22 -25.09
CA GLY A 184 48.72 30.64 -25.27
C GLY A 184 50.07 31.11 -24.74
N THR A 185 51.16 30.81 -25.44
CA THR A 185 52.24 31.74 -25.87
C THR A 185 53.23 30.90 -26.68
N SER A 186 53.66 31.23 -27.90
CA SER A 186 54.11 32.53 -28.42
C SER A 186 54.15 32.53 -29.96
N VAL A 187 53.60 33.56 -30.62
CA VAL A 187 54.35 34.68 -31.23
C VAL A 187 53.52 35.94 -31.02
#